data_AF-A0A7C1EU33-F1
#
_entry.id   AF-A0A7C1EU33-F1
#
_cell.length_a   1.000
_cell.length_b   1.000
_cell.length_c   1.000
_cell.angle_alpha   90.00
_cell.angle_beta   90.00
_cell.angle_gamma   90.00
#
_symmetry.space_group_name_H-M   'P 1'
#
loop_
_entity.id
_entity.type
_entity.pdbx_description
1 polymer ?
#
loop_
_entity_poly.entity_id
_entity_poly.type
_entity_poly.pdbx_seq_one_letter_code
_entity_poly.pdbx_strand_id
1 'polypeptide(L)'
;MRTSSPPPGILIATLGTKPQVVTTAVDLLLQAGHLLQEVVILHTMDAKSVLGPALQILHYEFATFPAYRGLKITQRPICQANGKPVPDIESPEDAEVIFREIYRCVWEAKRNGQCVHLSIVGGRKVMAVYGMATAQLLFDEHDALWYVLVGGQFFLTERLHPTPEDDARLISVPILRWSNLSPILTDLSEIDDPFQAIERQSRLRLREQIEMARAFVGGVLSPAERRVVRELVKHGGGDIEIAEQLSLSPRTVERHLGEAYAKAAVHWGLTTVTRAQLVALLNLFFQLQE
;
A
#
# COMPACT_ATOMS: atom_id res chain seq x y z
N MET A 1 -18.32 -12.23 -24.75
CA MET A 1 -17.46 -11.49 -23.79
C MET A 1 -17.60 -10.02 -24.11
N ARG A 2 -18.21 -9.22 -23.22
CA ARG A 2 -18.20 -7.76 -23.38
C ARG A 2 -16.78 -7.29 -23.08
N THR A 3 -16.08 -6.81 -24.09
CA THR A 3 -14.84 -6.05 -23.91
C THR A 3 -15.24 -4.74 -23.23
N SER A 4 -15.20 -4.71 -21.89
CA SER A 4 -15.36 -3.47 -21.14
C SER A 4 -14.25 -2.53 -21.55
N SER A 5 -14.60 -1.34 -22.04
CA SER A 5 -13.65 -0.25 -22.23
C SER A 5 -12.86 -0.05 -20.93
N PRO A 6 -11.53 0.18 -20.99
CA PRO A 6 -10.74 0.37 -19.79
C PRO A 6 -11.30 1.55 -18.97
N PRO A 7 -11.29 1.45 -17.63
CA PRO A 7 -11.83 2.50 -16.77
C PRO A 7 -11.13 3.85 -17.04
N PRO A 8 -11.86 4.98 -16.92
CA PRO A 8 -11.28 6.30 -17.13
C PRO A 8 -10.10 6.53 -16.17
N GLY A 9 -8.97 6.98 -16.71
CA GLY A 9 -7.76 7.21 -15.93
C GLY A 9 -7.76 8.56 -15.22
N ILE A 10 -7.20 8.60 -14.02
CA ILE A 10 -6.91 9.83 -13.28
C ILE A 10 -5.45 9.83 -12.81
N LEU A 11 -4.76 10.94 -13.02
CA LEU A 11 -3.42 11.17 -12.47
C LEU A 11 -3.59 11.98 -11.19
N ILE A 12 -3.19 11.41 -10.06
CA ILE A 12 -3.05 12.14 -8.81
C ILE A 12 -1.55 12.39 -8.64
N ALA A 13 -1.13 13.65 -8.60
CA ALA A 13 0.28 14.01 -8.51
C ALA A 13 0.51 14.92 -7.31
N THR A 14 1.49 14.57 -6.47
CA THR A 14 1.99 15.49 -5.45
C THR A 14 2.87 16.56 -6.11
N LEU A 15 2.74 17.82 -5.69
CA LEU A 15 3.45 18.95 -6.29
C LEU A 15 4.52 19.51 -5.36
N GLY A 16 5.72 19.70 -5.93
CA GLY A 16 6.78 20.53 -5.36
C GLY A 16 6.95 21.81 -6.18
N THR A 17 8.14 22.39 -6.17
CA THR A 17 8.39 23.65 -6.89
C THR A 17 8.46 23.51 -8.41
N LYS A 18 8.64 22.29 -8.93
CA LYS A 18 8.84 22.03 -10.36
C LYS A 18 7.58 21.48 -11.04
N PRO A 19 6.86 22.28 -11.86
CA PRO A 19 5.68 21.82 -12.59
C PRO A 19 6.01 20.77 -13.67
N GLN A 20 7.25 20.79 -14.18
CA GLN A 20 7.80 19.85 -15.16
C GLN A 20 7.55 18.38 -14.80
N VAL A 21 7.59 18.02 -13.51
CA VAL A 21 7.39 16.64 -13.06
C VAL A 21 5.96 16.17 -13.34
N VAL A 22 4.97 17.07 -13.20
CA VAL A 22 3.56 16.76 -13.45
C VAL A 22 3.31 16.61 -14.94
N THR A 23 3.78 17.56 -15.75
CA THR A 23 3.62 17.50 -17.22
C THR A 23 4.32 16.29 -17.82
N THR A 24 5.53 15.97 -17.35
CA THR A 24 6.25 14.74 -17.76
C THR A 24 5.44 13.49 -17.46
N ALA A 25 4.81 13.40 -16.28
CA ALA A 25 3.95 12.26 -15.95
C ALA A 25 2.77 12.13 -16.91
N VAL A 26 2.09 13.24 -17.20
CA VAL A 26 0.96 13.27 -18.14
C VAL A 26 1.40 12.86 -19.54
N ASP A 27 2.45 13.48 -20.06
CA ASP A 27 2.96 13.20 -21.41
C ASP A 27 3.32 11.73 -21.59
N LEU A 28 4.07 11.15 -20.64
CA LEU A 28 4.48 9.76 -20.71
C LEU A 28 3.30 8.79 -20.55
N LEU A 29 2.30 9.12 -19.72
CA LEU A 29 1.08 8.32 -19.59
C LEU A 29 0.23 8.34 -20.88
N LEU A 30 0.06 9.51 -21.49
CA LEU A 30 -0.65 9.65 -22.76
C LEU A 30 0.09 8.92 -23.89
N GLN A 31 1.41 9.05 -23.96
CA GLN A 31 2.25 8.33 -24.93
C GLN A 31 2.18 6.81 -24.77
N ALA A 32 2.06 6.31 -23.53
CA ALA A 32 1.84 4.89 -23.25
C ALA A 32 0.40 4.41 -23.54
N GLY A 33 -0.49 5.30 -23.98
CA GLY A 33 -1.86 4.96 -24.40
C GLY A 33 -2.88 4.88 -23.25
N HIS A 34 -2.55 5.41 -22.06
CA HIS A 34 -3.51 5.48 -20.96
C HIS A 34 -4.62 6.50 -21.26
N LEU A 35 -5.88 6.13 -21.04
CA LEU A 35 -7.05 6.99 -21.24
C LEU A 35 -7.24 7.96 -20.06
N LEU A 36 -6.34 8.93 -19.94
CA LEU A 36 -6.40 9.94 -18.89
C LEU A 36 -7.55 10.93 -19.16
N GLN A 37 -8.35 11.24 -18.14
CA GLN A 37 -9.44 12.22 -18.22
C GLN A 37 -9.30 13.35 -17.19
N GLU A 38 -8.65 13.08 -16.07
CA GLU A 38 -8.47 14.05 -14.99
C GLU A 38 -7.05 14.01 -14.43
N VAL A 39 -6.56 15.17 -14.02
CA VAL A 39 -5.31 15.36 -13.28
C VAL A 39 -5.62 16.14 -12.01
N VAL A 40 -5.38 15.52 -10.86
CA VAL A 40 -5.47 16.16 -9.55
C VAL A 40 -4.07 16.45 -9.04
N ILE A 41 -3.83 17.71 -8.72
CA ILE A 41 -2.55 18.19 -8.20
C ILE A 41 -2.72 18.44 -6.70
N LEU A 42 -2.10 17.59 -5.89
CA LEU A 42 -2.06 17.72 -4.43
C LEU A 42 -0.89 18.60 -4.03
N HIS A 43 -1.15 19.65 -3.26
CA HIS A 43 -0.12 20.58 -2.83
C HIS A 43 -0.39 21.12 -1.42
N THR A 44 0.67 21.43 -0.68
CA THR A 44 0.56 22.30 0.50
C THR A 44 0.36 23.75 0.05
N MET A 45 -0.05 24.62 0.97
CA MET A 45 -0.19 26.04 0.70
C MET A 45 0.95 26.82 1.33
N ASP A 46 2.14 26.79 0.73
CA ASP A 46 3.31 27.49 1.29
C ASP A 46 2.95 28.91 1.77
N ALA A 47 3.18 29.19 3.06
CA ALA A 47 2.96 30.49 3.68
C ALA A 47 3.72 31.63 2.94
N LYS A 48 4.76 31.26 2.15
CA LYS A 48 5.58 32.17 1.32
C LYS A 48 5.28 32.11 -0.18
N SER A 49 4.25 31.37 -0.61
CA SER A 49 3.77 31.25 -2.00
C SER A 49 4.72 30.63 -3.04
N VAL A 50 5.78 29.91 -2.66
CA VAL A 50 6.77 29.37 -3.61
C VAL A 50 6.16 28.40 -4.63
N LEU A 51 5.03 27.75 -4.29
CA LEU A 51 4.29 26.87 -5.20
C LEU A 51 3.36 27.62 -6.17
N GLY A 52 3.06 28.90 -5.89
CA GLY A 52 2.15 29.72 -6.69
C GLY A 52 2.54 29.78 -8.18
N PRO A 53 3.81 30.08 -8.53
CA PRO A 53 4.29 30.06 -9.91
C PRO A 53 4.10 28.69 -10.59
N ALA A 54 4.42 27.59 -9.90
CA ALA A 54 4.27 26.24 -10.45
C ALA A 54 2.80 25.90 -10.75
N LEU A 55 1.89 26.26 -9.83
CA LEU A 55 0.44 26.09 -10.01
C LEU A 55 -0.10 26.93 -11.16
N GLN A 56 0.37 28.18 -11.32
CA GLN A 56 -0.03 29.04 -12.43
C GLN A 56 0.45 28.51 -13.79
N ILE A 57 1.71 28.05 -13.86
CA ILE A 57 2.27 27.41 -15.05
C ILE A 57 1.43 26.18 -15.43
N LEU A 58 1.12 25.30 -14.47
CA LEU A 58 0.29 24.13 -14.74
C LEU A 58 -1.12 24.51 -15.19
N HIS A 59 -1.75 25.50 -14.55
CA HIS A 59 -3.07 25.97 -14.98
C HIS A 59 -3.06 26.47 -16.42
N TYR A 60 -2.09 27.32 -16.77
CA TYR A 60 -1.95 27.86 -18.12
C TYR A 60 -1.65 26.76 -19.16
N GLU A 61 -0.73 25.83 -18.84
CA GLU A 61 -0.35 24.76 -19.75
C GLU A 61 -1.54 23.85 -20.05
N PHE A 62 -2.30 23.42 -19.03
CA PHE A 62 -3.49 22.59 -19.24
C PHE A 62 -4.62 23.30 -20.00
N ALA A 63 -4.67 24.63 -19.95
CA ALA A 63 -5.64 25.40 -20.72
C ALA A 63 -5.24 25.57 -22.20
N THR A 64 -3.94 25.60 -22.50
CA THR A 64 -3.44 26.05 -23.81
C THR A 64 -2.76 24.95 -24.62
N PHE A 65 -2.20 23.92 -23.99
CA PHE A 65 -1.47 22.86 -24.67
C PHE A 65 -2.42 21.93 -25.45
N PRO A 66 -2.30 21.82 -26.79
CA PRO A 66 -3.27 21.08 -27.59
C PRO A 66 -3.42 19.60 -27.21
N ALA A 67 -2.34 18.95 -26.76
CA ALA A 67 -2.38 17.53 -26.39
C ALA A 67 -3.17 17.27 -25.08
N TYR A 68 -3.36 18.28 -24.24
CA TYR A 68 -4.12 18.17 -23.00
C TYR A 68 -5.60 18.52 -23.17
N ARG A 69 -6.05 18.80 -24.40
CA ARG A 69 -7.44 19.15 -24.67
C ARG A 69 -8.40 18.05 -24.18
N GLY A 70 -9.31 18.43 -23.29
CA GLY A 70 -10.29 17.51 -22.70
C GLY A 70 -9.86 16.90 -21.37
N LEU A 71 -8.60 17.07 -20.95
CA LEU A 71 -8.17 16.75 -19.60
C LEU A 71 -8.68 17.80 -18.62
N LYS A 72 -9.37 17.34 -17.58
CA LYS A 72 -9.75 18.19 -16.45
C LYS A 72 -8.55 18.32 -15.51
N ILE A 73 -8.21 19.54 -15.11
CA ILE A 73 -7.21 19.82 -14.08
C ILE A 73 -7.89 20.31 -12.80
N THR A 74 -7.57 19.67 -11.67
CA THR A 74 -8.04 20.07 -10.35
C THR A 74 -6.83 20.35 -9.46
N GLN A 75 -6.66 21.59 -9.02
CA GLN A 75 -5.69 21.93 -7.98
C GLN A 75 -6.34 21.74 -6.62
N ARG A 76 -5.83 20.80 -5.82
CA ARG A 76 -6.40 20.43 -4.53
C ARG A 76 -5.39 20.78 -3.42
N PRO A 77 -5.60 21.88 -2.68
CA PRO A 77 -4.79 22.19 -1.52
C PRO A 77 -5.06 21.15 -0.43
N ILE A 78 -4.02 20.75 0.28
CA ILE A 78 -4.13 19.91 1.47
C ILE A 78 -4.62 20.79 2.62
N CYS A 79 -5.75 20.42 3.21
CA CYS A 79 -6.42 21.19 4.25
C CYS A 79 -6.54 20.41 5.55
N GLN A 80 -6.42 21.11 6.68
CA GLN A 80 -6.79 20.63 7.99
C GLN A 80 -8.31 20.37 8.09
N ALA A 81 -8.75 19.67 9.13
CA ALA A 81 -10.17 19.37 9.37
C ALA A 81 -11.07 20.63 9.48
N ASN A 82 -10.50 21.77 9.86
CA ASN A 82 -11.19 23.06 9.91
C ASN A 82 -11.29 23.77 8.55
N GLY A 83 -10.84 23.11 7.46
CA GLY A 83 -10.83 23.64 6.10
C GLY A 83 -9.66 24.57 5.78
N LYS A 84 -8.77 24.86 6.74
CA LYS A 84 -7.60 25.72 6.51
C LYS A 84 -6.51 24.94 5.78
N PRO A 85 -5.94 25.47 4.69
CA PRO A 85 -4.82 24.81 4.02
C PRO A 85 -3.59 24.69 4.93
N VAL A 86 -2.91 23.55 4.83
CA VAL A 86 -1.65 23.27 5.54
C VAL A 86 -0.53 24.04 4.86
N PRO A 87 0.18 24.94 5.58
CA PRO A 87 1.18 25.77 4.93
C PRO A 87 2.39 24.96 4.47
N ASP A 88 2.89 24.14 5.38
CA ASP A 88 4.00 23.22 5.16
C ASP A 88 3.94 22.11 6.22
N ILE A 89 4.87 21.16 6.16
CA ILE A 89 4.94 20.03 7.09
C ILE A 89 5.94 20.34 8.19
N GLU A 90 5.45 20.86 9.31
CA GLU A 90 6.29 21.24 10.44
C GLU A 90 6.03 20.39 11.70
N SER A 91 4.91 19.66 11.72
CA SER A 91 4.49 18.83 12.85
C SER A 91 4.05 17.42 12.44
N PRO A 92 4.01 16.46 13.38
CA PRO A 92 3.36 15.17 13.17
C PRO A 92 1.91 15.31 12.72
N GLU A 93 1.16 16.26 13.27
CA GLU A 93 -0.24 16.52 12.94
C GLU A 93 -0.40 16.95 11.49
N ASP A 94 0.49 17.80 10.95
CA ASP A 94 0.49 18.16 9.53
C ASP A 94 0.73 16.93 8.64
N ALA A 95 1.61 16.03 9.09
CA ALA A 95 1.91 14.80 8.36
C ALA A 95 0.69 13.85 8.32
N GLU A 96 -0.08 13.75 9.40
CA GLU A 96 -1.34 13.00 9.43
C GLU A 96 -2.39 13.58 8.48
N VAL A 97 -2.52 14.91 8.45
CA VAL A 97 -3.45 15.60 7.53
C VAL A 97 -3.08 15.29 6.08
N ILE A 98 -1.80 15.30 5.74
CA ILE A 98 -1.31 14.96 4.39
C ILE A 98 -1.63 13.53 4.03
N PHE A 99 -1.43 12.60 4.96
CA PHE A 99 -1.76 11.21 4.71
C PHE A 99 -3.25 11.04 4.42
N ARG A 100 -4.11 11.67 5.24
CA ARG A 100 -5.57 11.68 5.06
C ARG A 100 -5.97 12.25 3.70
N GLU A 101 -5.41 13.37 3.28
CA GLU A 101 -5.76 14.00 2.00
C GLU A 101 -5.30 13.20 0.78
N ILE A 102 -4.08 12.64 0.81
CA ILE A 102 -3.59 11.75 -0.27
C ILE A 102 -4.48 10.51 -0.35
N TYR A 103 -4.76 9.88 0.80
CA TYR A 103 -5.60 8.69 0.89
C TYR A 103 -7.00 8.97 0.37
N ARG A 104 -7.64 10.03 0.86
CA ARG A 104 -8.99 10.43 0.46
C ARG A 104 -9.08 10.75 -1.02
N CYS A 105 -8.10 11.43 -1.60
CA CYS A 105 -8.08 11.72 -3.03
C CYS A 105 -8.07 10.44 -3.88
N VAL A 106 -7.27 9.44 -3.49
CA VAL A 106 -7.26 8.13 -4.15
C VAL A 106 -8.58 7.41 -3.92
N TRP A 107 -9.07 7.38 -2.68
CA TRP A 107 -10.34 6.75 -2.31
C TRP A 107 -11.53 7.28 -3.10
N GLU A 108 -11.64 8.60 -3.26
CA GLU A 108 -12.68 9.26 -4.07
C GLU A 108 -12.60 8.82 -5.53
N ALA A 109 -11.38 8.77 -6.10
CA ALA A 109 -11.16 8.29 -7.46
C ALA A 109 -11.57 6.82 -7.63
N LYS A 110 -11.20 5.95 -6.68
CA LYS A 110 -11.59 4.54 -6.67
C LYS A 110 -13.11 4.39 -6.62
N ARG A 111 -13.82 5.17 -5.78
CA ARG A 111 -15.28 5.16 -5.70
C ARG A 111 -15.97 5.63 -6.98
N ASN A 112 -15.30 6.48 -7.76
CA ASN A 112 -15.77 6.91 -9.07
C ASN A 112 -15.45 5.90 -10.19
N GLY A 113 -14.88 4.73 -9.86
CA GLY A 113 -14.52 3.70 -10.84
C GLY A 113 -13.36 4.10 -11.75
N GLN A 114 -12.50 5.02 -11.29
CA GLN A 114 -11.36 5.50 -12.06
C GLN A 114 -10.13 4.61 -11.85
N CYS A 115 -9.32 4.48 -12.90
CA CYS A 115 -7.99 3.90 -12.83
C CYS A 115 -7.01 4.95 -12.30
N VAL A 116 -6.38 4.69 -11.15
CA VAL A 116 -5.51 5.64 -10.47
C VAL A 116 -4.06 5.48 -10.93
N HIS A 117 -3.50 6.56 -11.44
CA HIS A 117 -2.07 6.76 -11.61
C HIS A 117 -1.59 7.74 -10.55
N LEU A 118 -0.86 7.28 -9.53
CA LEU A 118 -0.35 8.14 -8.47
C LEU A 118 1.12 8.47 -8.71
N SER A 119 1.47 9.75 -8.86
CA SER A 119 2.85 10.23 -8.97
C SER A 119 3.31 10.86 -7.66
N ILE A 120 4.41 10.35 -7.10
CA ILE A 120 4.91 10.67 -5.75
C ILE A 120 6.23 11.47 -5.74
N VAL A 121 6.59 12.13 -6.84
CA VAL A 121 7.91 12.79 -6.97
C VAL A 121 7.90 14.24 -6.47
N GLY A 122 6.77 14.94 -6.54
CA GLY A 122 6.69 16.33 -6.10
C GLY A 122 6.41 16.48 -4.60
N GLY A 123 6.89 17.58 -4.03
CA GLY A 123 6.58 17.98 -2.65
C GLY A 123 7.61 17.50 -1.63
N ARG A 124 7.19 17.45 -0.36
CA ARG A 124 8.04 16.99 0.74
C ARG A 124 8.17 15.47 0.70
N LYS A 125 9.33 14.93 1.06
CA LYS A 125 9.63 13.47 1.01
C LYS A 125 8.58 12.59 1.71
N VAL A 126 7.99 13.08 2.80
CA VAL A 126 6.96 12.34 3.54
C VAL A 126 5.69 12.11 2.71
N MET A 127 5.35 13.02 1.77
CA MET A 127 4.22 12.83 0.85
C MET A 127 4.41 11.58 -0.01
N ALA A 128 5.66 11.27 -0.39
CA ALA A 128 5.96 10.07 -1.14
C ALA A 128 5.76 8.80 -0.30
N VAL A 129 6.14 8.84 0.98
CA VAL A 129 5.90 7.74 1.94
C VAL A 129 4.40 7.50 2.11
N TYR A 130 3.61 8.56 2.28
CA TYR A 130 2.16 8.44 2.40
C TYR A 130 1.49 8.03 1.09
N GLY A 131 1.97 8.50 -0.06
CA GLY A 131 1.50 8.02 -1.37
C GLY A 131 1.75 6.53 -1.56
N MET A 132 2.92 6.03 -1.15
CA MET A 132 3.22 4.59 -1.13
C MET A 132 2.26 3.82 -0.21
N ALA A 133 2.05 4.29 1.03
CA ALA A 133 1.15 3.63 1.97
C ALA A 133 -0.30 3.60 1.45
N THR A 134 -0.78 4.72 0.91
CA THR A 134 -2.09 4.81 0.25
C THR A 134 -2.21 3.82 -0.91
N ALA A 135 -1.19 3.74 -1.77
CA ALA A 135 -1.19 2.81 -2.89
C ALA A 135 -1.29 1.36 -2.40
N GLN A 136 -0.53 0.97 -1.38
CA GLN A 136 -0.61 -0.38 -0.81
C GLN A 136 -2.00 -0.71 -0.26
N LEU A 137 -2.66 0.27 0.37
CA LEU A 137 -3.99 0.09 0.99
C LEU A 137 -5.13 0.03 -0.04
N LEU A 138 -5.08 0.87 -1.09
CA LEU A 138 -6.24 1.11 -1.96
C LEU A 138 -6.11 0.58 -3.39
N PHE A 139 -4.90 0.27 -3.86
CA PHE A 139 -4.71 -0.10 -5.27
C PHE A 139 -5.22 -1.50 -5.59
N ASP A 140 -5.77 -1.63 -6.78
CA ASP A 140 -6.08 -2.90 -7.43
C ASP A 140 -5.15 -3.17 -8.63
N GLU A 141 -5.50 -4.15 -9.46
CA GLU A 141 -4.71 -4.56 -10.62
C GLU A 141 -4.56 -3.49 -11.71
N HIS A 142 -5.46 -2.49 -11.76
CA HIS A 142 -5.46 -1.46 -12.79
C HIS A 142 -4.65 -0.22 -12.38
N ASP A 143 -4.47 0.00 -11.08
CA ASP A 143 -3.78 1.17 -10.57
C ASP A 143 -2.26 1.02 -10.61
N ALA A 144 -1.57 2.17 -10.73
CA ALA A 144 -0.12 2.23 -10.81
C ALA A 144 0.46 3.38 -9.98
N LEU A 145 1.54 3.06 -9.24
CA LEU A 145 2.34 4.03 -8.49
C LEU A 145 3.56 4.37 -9.34
N TRP A 146 3.76 5.66 -9.58
CA TRP A 146 4.77 6.15 -10.50
C TRP A 146 5.82 7.00 -9.79
N TYR A 147 7.07 6.73 -10.16
CA TYR A 147 8.18 7.63 -9.92
C TYR A 147 8.62 8.24 -11.26
N VAL A 148 8.44 9.55 -11.39
CA VAL A 148 8.89 10.34 -12.54
C VAL A 148 10.38 10.64 -12.38
N LEU A 149 11.21 9.99 -13.18
CA LEU A 149 12.63 10.28 -13.27
C LEU A 149 12.85 11.35 -14.35
N VAL A 150 13.38 12.50 -13.95
CA VAL A 150 13.80 13.58 -14.86
C VAL A 150 15.24 13.97 -14.58
N GLY A 151 16.05 14.06 -15.64
CA GLY A 151 17.47 14.29 -15.56
C GLY A 151 18.02 15.16 -16.68
N GLY A 152 19.34 15.30 -16.71
CA GLY A 152 20.08 15.98 -17.78
C GLY A 152 19.63 17.41 -18.05
N GLN A 153 19.78 17.81 -19.32
CA GLN A 153 19.44 19.16 -19.78
C GLN A 153 17.94 19.46 -19.70
N PHE A 154 17.09 18.44 -19.84
CA PHE A 154 15.65 18.60 -19.67
C PHE A 154 15.31 19.15 -18.29
N PHE A 155 15.83 18.53 -17.23
CA PHE A 155 15.57 18.97 -15.85
C PHE A 155 16.13 20.37 -15.53
N LEU A 156 17.27 20.72 -16.14
CA LEU A 156 17.93 22.01 -15.92
C LEU A 156 17.27 23.17 -16.67
N THR A 157 16.75 22.91 -17.87
CA THR A 157 16.06 23.92 -18.69
C THR A 157 14.61 24.14 -18.28
N GLU A 158 14.09 23.32 -17.36
CA GLU A 158 12.71 23.37 -16.84
C GLU A 158 11.63 23.39 -17.94
N ARG A 159 11.96 22.84 -19.12
CA ARG A 159 10.97 22.60 -20.17
C ARG A 159 9.87 21.69 -19.63
N LEU A 160 8.63 21.99 -19.96
CA LEU A 160 7.51 21.23 -19.43
C LEU A 160 7.36 19.86 -20.11
N HIS A 161 7.72 19.76 -21.39
CA HIS A 161 7.48 18.56 -22.19
C HIS A 161 8.80 17.91 -22.63
N PRO A 162 9.00 16.61 -22.35
CA PRO A 162 10.18 15.89 -22.80
C PRO A 162 10.08 15.53 -24.28
N THR A 163 11.22 15.51 -24.96
CA THR A 163 11.37 14.86 -26.28
C THR A 163 11.90 13.44 -26.11
N PRO A 164 11.86 12.59 -27.15
CA PRO A 164 12.37 11.21 -27.06
C PRO A 164 13.86 11.09 -26.66
N GLU A 165 14.65 12.15 -26.87
CA GLU A 165 16.08 12.22 -26.53
C GLU A 165 16.32 12.67 -25.08
N ASP A 166 15.29 13.18 -24.40
CA ASP A 166 15.41 13.67 -23.03
C ASP A 166 15.49 12.52 -22.01
N ASP A 167 16.22 12.77 -20.92
CA ASP A 167 16.26 11.85 -19.78
C ASP A 167 15.00 12.03 -18.92
N ALA A 168 13.88 11.51 -19.42
CA ALA A 168 12.58 11.53 -18.78
C ALA A 168 11.92 10.15 -18.84
N ARG A 169 11.60 9.55 -17.70
CA ARG A 169 11.04 8.20 -17.62
C ARG A 169 9.98 8.08 -16.53
N LEU A 170 8.97 7.26 -16.80
CA LEU A 170 7.98 6.86 -15.82
C LEU A 170 8.35 5.47 -15.29
N ILE A 171 8.73 5.39 -14.01
CA ILE A 171 9.11 4.14 -13.36
C ILE A 171 7.93 3.64 -12.55
N SER A 172 7.41 2.46 -12.91
CA SER A 172 6.40 1.77 -12.09
C SER A 172 7.05 1.30 -10.80
N VAL A 173 6.55 1.79 -9.67
CA VAL A 173 7.04 1.42 -8.35
C VAL A 173 6.31 0.14 -7.90
N PRO A 174 7.03 -0.96 -7.60
CA PRO A 174 6.39 -2.18 -7.14
C PRO A 174 5.83 -2.00 -5.73
N ILE A 175 4.59 -2.42 -5.53
CA ILE A 175 3.89 -2.35 -4.24
C ILE A 175 3.25 -3.68 -3.89
N LEU A 176 3.16 -3.97 -2.59
CA LEU A 176 2.32 -5.06 -2.10
C LEU A 176 0.87 -4.59 -2.10
N ARG A 177 0.05 -5.19 -2.99
CA ARG A 177 -1.38 -4.92 -3.08
C ARG A 177 -2.13 -5.85 -2.14
N TRP A 178 -2.75 -5.31 -1.10
CA TRP A 178 -3.46 -6.11 -0.10
C TRP A 178 -4.79 -6.67 -0.61
N SER A 179 -5.43 -5.98 -1.55
CA SER A 179 -6.61 -6.43 -2.30
C SER A 179 -6.42 -7.82 -2.93
N ASN A 180 -5.21 -8.12 -3.39
CA ASN A 180 -4.87 -9.40 -4.03
C ASN A 180 -4.70 -10.55 -3.03
N LEU A 181 -4.58 -10.27 -1.73
CA LEU A 181 -4.26 -11.27 -0.71
C LEU A 181 -5.48 -11.78 0.05
N SER A 182 -6.57 -11.01 0.12
CA SER A 182 -7.84 -11.47 0.70
C SER A 182 -9.02 -10.69 0.13
N PRO A 183 -10.00 -11.34 -0.52
CA PRO A 183 -11.21 -10.67 -1.01
C PRO A 183 -12.11 -10.13 0.12
N ILE A 184 -11.82 -10.45 1.39
CA ILE A 184 -12.45 -9.84 2.57
C ILE A 184 -11.98 -8.39 2.74
N LEU A 185 -10.84 -8.01 2.16
CA LEU A 185 -10.27 -6.66 2.23
C LEU A 185 -10.91 -5.67 1.24
N THR A 186 -11.85 -6.09 0.39
CA THR A 186 -12.63 -5.21 -0.49
C THR A 186 -13.41 -4.13 0.30
N ASP A 187 -13.62 -4.36 1.59
CA ASP A 187 -14.26 -3.49 2.58
C ASP A 187 -13.41 -2.26 2.97
N LEU A 188 -12.12 -2.21 2.60
CA LEU A 188 -11.30 -1.00 2.81
C LEU A 188 -11.74 0.16 1.91
N SER A 189 -12.42 -0.14 0.79
CA SER A 189 -13.00 0.87 -0.10
C SER A 189 -14.14 1.66 0.54
N GLU A 190 -14.63 1.27 1.72
CA GLU A 190 -15.66 2.01 2.47
C GLU A 190 -15.08 2.99 3.49
N ILE A 191 -13.77 2.90 3.79
CA ILE A 191 -13.12 3.71 4.80
C ILE A 191 -12.33 4.82 4.12
N ASP A 192 -12.66 6.08 4.42
CA ASP A 192 -12.01 7.29 3.89
C ASP A 192 -10.85 7.80 4.77
N ASP A 193 -10.63 7.17 5.93
CA ASP A 193 -9.54 7.46 6.87
C ASP A 193 -8.43 6.39 6.81
N PRO A 194 -7.18 6.76 6.46
CA PRO A 194 -6.09 5.79 6.34
C PRO A 194 -5.71 5.10 7.65
N PHE A 195 -5.81 5.77 8.80
CA PHE A 195 -5.46 5.20 10.09
C PHE A 195 -6.48 4.15 10.51
N GLN A 196 -7.77 4.43 10.29
CA GLN A 196 -8.84 3.44 10.49
C GLN A 196 -8.70 2.26 9.52
N ALA A 197 -8.32 2.52 8.27
CA ALA A 197 -8.08 1.47 7.28
C ALA A 197 -6.94 0.52 7.72
N ILE A 198 -5.82 1.08 8.20
CA ILE A 198 -4.68 0.31 8.73
C ILE A 198 -5.09 -0.50 9.96
N GLU A 199 -5.85 0.09 10.88
CA GLU A 199 -6.33 -0.61 12.07
C GLU A 199 -7.25 -1.79 11.69
N ARG A 200 -8.23 -1.55 10.81
CA ARG A 200 -9.15 -2.60 10.34
C ARG A 200 -8.40 -3.71 9.64
N GLN A 201 -7.44 -3.38 8.79
CA GLN A 201 -6.59 -4.36 8.13
C GLN A 201 -5.81 -5.20 9.14
N SER A 202 -5.20 -4.56 10.14
CA SER A 202 -4.43 -5.24 11.19
C SER A 202 -5.32 -6.22 11.96
N ARG A 203 -6.55 -5.81 12.29
CA ARG A 203 -7.54 -6.66 12.97
C ARG A 203 -8.00 -7.84 12.12
N LEU A 204 -8.20 -7.65 10.81
CA LEU A 204 -8.59 -8.72 9.90
C LEU A 204 -7.48 -9.77 9.78
N ARG A 205 -6.21 -9.35 9.62
CA ARG A 205 -5.08 -10.29 9.61
C ARG A 205 -4.95 -11.07 10.90
N LEU A 206 -5.12 -10.40 12.04
CA LEU A 206 -5.06 -11.06 13.34
C LEU A 206 -6.13 -12.16 13.44
N ARG A 207 -7.36 -11.86 12.98
CA ARG A 207 -8.46 -12.83 12.93
C ARG A 207 -8.14 -14.00 12.00
N GLU A 208 -7.67 -13.74 10.78
CA GLU A 208 -7.28 -14.79 9.83
C GLU A 208 -6.18 -15.69 10.39
N GLN A 209 -5.15 -15.12 11.03
CA GLN A 209 -4.08 -15.88 11.69
C GLN A 209 -4.63 -16.78 12.81
N ILE A 210 -5.50 -16.25 13.66
CA ILE A 210 -6.12 -17.01 14.75
C ILE A 210 -7.00 -18.13 14.20
N GLU A 211 -7.81 -17.87 13.19
CA GLU A 211 -8.69 -18.88 12.58
C GLU A 211 -7.89 -19.97 11.85
N MET A 212 -6.79 -19.62 11.17
CA MET A 212 -5.88 -20.61 10.58
C MET A 212 -5.22 -21.49 11.63
N ALA A 213 -4.75 -20.90 12.74
CA ALA A 213 -4.19 -21.66 13.85
C ALA A 213 -5.26 -22.53 14.53
N ARG A 214 -6.48 -22.02 14.74
CA ARG A 214 -7.62 -22.76 15.30
C ARG A 214 -7.95 -23.98 14.43
N ALA A 215 -8.06 -23.79 13.11
CA ALA A 215 -8.34 -24.86 12.16
C ALA A 215 -7.23 -25.93 12.19
N PHE A 216 -5.96 -25.52 12.25
CA PHE A 216 -4.85 -26.44 12.34
C PHE A 216 -4.85 -27.25 13.64
N VAL A 217 -4.90 -26.56 14.79
CA VAL A 217 -4.84 -27.20 16.10
C VAL A 217 -6.06 -28.09 16.32
N GLY A 218 -7.26 -27.62 15.96
CA GLY A 218 -8.52 -28.31 16.18
C GLY A 218 -8.83 -29.41 15.18
N GLY A 219 -8.47 -29.22 13.91
CA GLY A 219 -8.87 -30.10 12.81
C GLY A 219 -7.75 -30.94 12.19
N VAL A 220 -6.50 -30.49 12.23
CA VAL A 220 -5.37 -31.16 11.52
C VAL A 220 -4.51 -32.00 12.48
N LEU A 221 -4.22 -31.47 13.68
CA LEU A 221 -3.43 -32.18 14.66
C LEU A 221 -4.24 -33.30 15.34
N SER A 222 -3.60 -34.47 15.53
CA SER A 222 -4.15 -35.52 16.38
C SER A 222 -4.16 -35.08 17.85
N PRO A 223 -4.96 -35.72 18.74
CA PRO A 223 -4.97 -35.38 20.16
C PRO A 223 -3.59 -35.47 20.83
N ALA A 224 -2.76 -36.45 20.44
CA ALA A 224 -1.42 -36.64 20.97
C ALA A 224 -0.46 -35.55 20.48
N GLU A 225 -0.46 -35.25 19.18
CA GLU A 225 0.33 -34.15 18.61
C GLU A 225 -0.06 -32.81 19.23
N ARG A 226 -1.36 -32.53 19.35
CA ARG A 226 -1.88 -31.31 19.96
C ARG A 226 -1.36 -31.10 21.38
N ARG A 227 -1.27 -32.18 22.16
CA ARG A 227 -0.74 -32.12 23.54
C ARG A 227 0.73 -31.72 23.55
N VAL A 228 1.55 -32.33 22.68
CA VAL A 228 2.99 -32.02 22.55
C VAL A 228 3.21 -30.61 22.01
N VAL A 229 2.47 -30.21 20.97
CA VAL A 229 2.55 -28.88 20.36
C VAL A 229 2.12 -27.79 21.34
N ARG A 230 1.05 -28.01 22.13
CA ARG A 230 0.62 -27.06 23.17
C ARG A 230 1.74 -26.82 24.19
N GLU A 231 2.39 -27.87 24.66
CA GLU A 231 3.49 -27.77 25.61
C GLU A 231 4.65 -26.96 25.04
N LEU A 232 5.09 -27.31 23.82
CA LEU A 232 6.13 -26.58 23.10
C LEU A 232 5.81 -25.09 22.95
N VAL A 233 4.58 -24.74 22.58
CA VAL A 233 4.22 -23.34 22.30
C VAL A 233 4.08 -22.52 23.58
N LYS A 234 3.50 -23.09 24.65
CA LYS A 234 3.26 -22.37 25.91
C LYS A 234 4.51 -22.26 26.77
N HIS A 235 5.32 -23.31 26.82
CA HIS A 235 6.43 -23.42 27.77
C HIS A 235 7.80 -23.46 27.10
N GLY A 236 7.85 -23.66 25.77
CA GLY A 236 9.10 -23.78 25.04
C GLY A 236 9.78 -25.13 25.30
N GLY A 237 11.11 -25.11 25.35
CA GLY A 237 11.92 -26.26 25.74
C GLY A 237 12.29 -27.24 24.64
N GLY A 238 13.27 -28.08 24.97
CA GLY A 238 13.77 -29.18 24.15
C GLY A 238 12.90 -30.44 24.28
N ASP A 239 13.18 -31.45 23.45
CA ASP A 239 12.37 -32.67 23.40
C ASP A 239 12.43 -33.47 24.71
N ILE A 240 13.53 -33.36 25.47
CA ILE A 240 13.70 -33.99 26.78
C ILE A 240 12.80 -33.31 27.82
N GLU A 241 12.83 -31.98 27.90
CA GLU A 241 12.04 -31.21 28.87
C GLU A 241 10.53 -31.41 28.63
N ILE A 242 10.11 -31.36 27.37
CA ILE A 242 8.71 -31.63 26.98
C ILE A 242 8.33 -33.09 27.30
N ALA A 243 9.24 -34.04 27.08
CA ALA A 243 9.00 -35.44 27.39
C ALA A 243 8.80 -35.67 28.89
N GLU A 244 9.62 -35.03 29.74
CA GLU A 244 9.48 -35.07 31.19
C GLU A 244 8.14 -34.48 31.64
N GLN A 245 7.80 -33.28 31.16
CA GLN A 245 6.55 -32.60 31.51
C GLN A 245 5.31 -33.40 31.09
N LEU A 246 5.37 -34.08 29.94
CA LEU A 246 4.22 -34.85 29.41
C LEU A 246 4.23 -36.33 29.80
N SER A 247 5.25 -36.79 30.54
CA SER A 247 5.47 -38.22 30.84
C SER A 247 5.51 -39.08 29.57
N LEU A 248 6.24 -38.61 28.55
CA LEU A 248 6.49 -39.28 27.28
C LEU A 248 7.97 -39.65 27.14
N SER A 249 8.31 -40.43 26.12
CA SER A 249 9.72 -40.60 25.75
C SER A 249 10.16 -39.43 24.84
N PRO A 250 11.43 -38.97 24.89
CA PRO A 250 11.94 -37.95 23.98
C PRO A 250 11.72 -38.30 22.51
N ARG A 251 11.88 -39.58 22.15
CA ARG A 251 11.62 -40.09 20.79
C ARG A 251 10.15 -39.97 20.37
N THR A 252 9.23 -40.10 21.32
CA THR A 252 7.80 -39.90 21.06
C THR A 252 7.50 -38.42 20.79
N VAL A 253 8.11 -37.52 21.55
CA VAL A 253 7.99 -36.06 21.35
C VAL A 253 8.55 -35.66 19.98
N GLU A 254 9.76 -36.11 19.66
CA GLU A 254 10.42 -35.87 18.36
C GLU A 254 9.51 -36.29 17.20
N ARG A 255 8.93 -37.50 17.27
CA ARG A 255 8.02 -38.00 16.23
C ARG A 255 6.77 -37.12 16.09
N HIS A 256 6.11 -36.77 17.20
CA HIS A 256 4.90 -35.95 17.16
C HIS A 256 5.18 -34.53 16.65
N LEU A 257 6.31 -33.94 17.02
CA LEU A 257 6.72 -32.64 16.50
C LEU A 257 7.07 -32.73 15.01
N GLY A 258 7.76 -33.78 14.58
CA GLY A 258 8.04 -34.02 13.15
C GLY A 258 6.77 -34.17 12.31
N GLU A 259 5.79 -34.93 12.79
CA GLU A 259 4.46 -35.05 12.16
C GLU A 259 3.73 -33.69 12.14
N ALA A 260 3.78 -32.92 13.23
CA ALA A 260 3.18 -31.59 13.30
C ALA A 260 3.84 -30.60 12.33
N TYR A 261 5.17 -30.62 12.18
CA TYR A 261 5.89 -29.78 11.22
C TYR A 261 5.49 -30.10 9.78
N ALA A 262 5.41 -31.38 9.43
CA ALA A 262 4.97 -31.80 8.10
C ALA A 262 3.53 -31.36 7.81
N LYS A 263 2.63 -31.50 8.78
CA LYS A 263 1.24 -31.04 8.65
C LYS A 263 1.15 -29.52 8.55
N ALA A 264 1.95 -28.78 9.31
CA ALA A 264 1.97 -27.33 9.25
C ALA A 264 2.50 -26.83 7.90
N ALA A 265 3.51 -27.48 7.34
CA ALA A 265 4.03 -27.15 6.01
C ALA A 265 2.91 -27.23 4.95
N VAL A 266 2.12 -28.30 4.97
CA VAL A 266 0.97 -28.46 4.07
C VAL A 266 -0.12 -27.42 4.36
N HIS A 267 -0.49 -27.22 5.64
CA HIS A 267 -1.59 -26.33 6.03
C HIS A 267 -1.35 -24.87 5.67
N TRP A 268 -0.11 -24.38 5.79
CA TRP A 268 0.27 -23.00 5.44
C TRP A 268 0.91 -22.86 4.05
N GLY A 269 1.02 -23.95 3.27
CA GLY A 269 1.63 -23.92 1.93
C GLY A 269 3.13 -23.60 1.95
N LEU A 270 3.84 -23.98 3.01
CA LEU A 270 5.29 -23.78 3.18
C LEU A 270 6.04 -25.03 2.75
N THR A 271 7.26 -24.87 2.25
CA THR A 271 8.12 -26.01 1.88
C THR A 271 8.49 -26.85 3.10
N THR A 272 8.83 -26.19 4.21
CA THR A 272 9.15 -26.82 5.49
C THR A 272 8.74 -25.91 6.64
N VAL A 273 8.53 -26.51 7.82
CA VAL A 273 8.27 -25.78 9.06
C VAL A 273 9.27 -26.23 10.11
N THR A 274 9.97 -25.27 10.69
CA THR A 274 10.89 -25.45 11.82
C THR A 274 10.15 -25.34 13.15
N ARG A 275 10.79 -25.77 14.24
CA ARG A 275 10.29 -25.58 15.62
C ARG A 275 9.90 -24.11 15.89
N ALA A 276 10.79 -23.17 15.55
CA ALA A 276 10.56 -21.75 15.76
C ALA A 276 9.38 -21.21 14.92
N GLN A 277 9.25 -21.67 13.67
CA GLN A 277 8.10 -21.31 12.83
C GLN A 277 6.80 -21.88 13.38
N LEU A 278 6.78 -23.14 13.84
CA LEU A 278 5.58 -23.73 14.44
C LEU A 278 5.16 -22.93 15.68
N VAL A 279 6.11 -22.54 16.53
CA VAL A 279 5.84 -21.68 17.69
C VAL A 279 5.28 -20.33 17.24
N ALA A 280 5.92 -19.65 16.28
CA ALA A 280 5.45 -18.36 15.79
C ALA A 280 4.04 -18.40 15.19
N LEU A 281 3.70 -19.46 14.44
CA LEU A 281 2.38 -19.65 13.83
C LEU A 281 1.26 -19.86 14.86
N LEU A 282 1.58 -20.47 16.00
CA LEU A 282 0.58 -20.91 16.98
C LEU A 282 0.56 -20.08 18.26
N ASN A 283 1.60 -19.29 18.54
CA ASN A 283 1.77 -18.55 19.79
C ASN A 283 0.55 -17.70 20.12
N LEU A 284 0.12 -16.86 19.17
CA LEU A 284 -1.02 -15.97 19.37
C LEU A 284 -2.30 -16.74 19.73
N PHE A 285 -2.57 -17.86 19.07
CA PHE A 285 -3.74 -18.69 19.35
C PHE A 285 -3.72 -19.26 20.76
N PHE A 286 -2.57 -19.76 21.23
CA PHE A 286 -2.47 -20.36 22.57
C PHE A 286 -2.43 -19.32 23.69
N GLN A 287 -1.93 -18.10 23.44
CA GLN A 287 -2.00 -16.98 24.39
C GLN A 287 -3.44 -16.50 24.63
N LEU A 288 -4.30 -16.54 23.60
CA LEU A 288 -5.71 -16.12 23.71
C LEU A 288 -6.66 -17.18 24.31
N GLN A 289 -6.15 -18.38 24.65
CA GLN A 289 -6.92 -19.43 25.33
C GLN A 289 -6.72 -19.44 26.86
N GLU A 290 -6.07 -18.42 27.42
CA GLU A 290 -5.96 -18.16 28.86
C GLU A 290 -7.09 -17.26 29.36
#